data_AF-A0A2N5G640-F1
#
_entry.id   AF-A0A2N5G640-F1
#
_cell.length_a   1.000
_cell.length_b   1.000
_cell.length_c   1.000
_cell.angle_alpha   90.00
_cell.angle_beta   90.00
_cell.angle_gamma   90.00
#
_symmetry.space_group_name_H-M   'P 1'
#
loop_
_entity.id
_entity.type
_entity.pdbx_description
1 polymer ?
#
loop_
_entity_poly.entity_id
_entity_poly.type
_entity_poly.pdbx_seq_one_letter_code
_entity_poly.pdbx_strand_id
1 'polypeptide(L)' 'MFYPTVYSKETDQRHIVKDKNICECGFKYNGFATFIMRDFKKIQFKHVKEITCPKCKSVLKQ' A
#
# COMPACT_ATOMS: atom_id res chain seq x y z
N MET A 1 2.33 4.42 14.62
CA MET A 1 1.45 5.12 13.66
C MET A 1 0.89 4.10 12.68
N PHE A 2 -0.42 4.16 12.40
CA PHE A 2 -1.09 3.28 11.46
C PHE A 2 -1.14 3.93 10.08
N TYR A 3 -0.90 3.13 9.04
CA TYR A 3 -0.90 3.59 7.66
C TYR A 3 -1.88 2.74 6.84
N PRO A 4 -2.59 3.35 5.88
CA PRO A 4 -3.33 2.57 4.90
C PRO A 4 -2.34 1.75 4.09
N THR A 5 -2.50 0.43 4.10
CA THR A 5 -1.63 -0.50 3.39
C THR A 5 -2.43 -1.40 2.48
N VAL A 6 -1.81 -1.82 1.39
CA VAL A 6 -2.36 -2.82 0.48
C VAL A 6 -1.38 -3.96 0.37
N TYR A 7 -1.90 -5.18 0.39
CA TYR A 7 -1.11 -6.37 0.14
C TYR A 7 -1.09 -6.66 -1.36
N SER A 8 0.11 -6.66 -1.92
CA SER A 8 0.34 -6.97 -3.33
C SER A 8 0.78 -8.43 -3.44
N LYS A 9 -0.01 -9.24 -4.15
CA LYS A 9 0.32 -10.64 -4.44
C LYS A 9 1.54 -10.77 -5.36
N GLU A 10 1.77 -9.81 -6.25
CA GLU A 10 2.89 -9.84 -7.22
C GLU A 10 4.26 -9.79 -6.53
N THR A 11 4.37 -8.99 -5.48
CA THR A 11 5.63 -8.81 -4.74
C THR A 11 5.61 -9.53 -3.38
N ASP A 12 4.52 -10.21 -3.05
CA ASP A 12 4.21 -10.77 -1.72
C ASP A 12 4.49 -9.76 -0.57
N GLN A 13 4.16 -8.50 -0.78
CA GLN A 13 4.54 -7.42 0.13
C GLN A 13 3.37 -6.50 0.46
N ARG A 14 3.42 -5.91 1.65
CA ARG A 14 2.54 -4.85 2.10
C ARG A 14 3.16 -3.50 1.79
N HIS A 15 2.45 -2.73 0.98
CA HIS A 15 2.83 -1.40 0.54
C HIS A 15 1.94 -0.38 1.22
N ILE A 16 2.47 0.81 1.49
CA ILE A 16 1.68 1.93 2.00
C ILE A 16 0.97 2.57 0.82
N VAL A 17 -0.34 2.72 0.92
CA VAL A 17 -1.15 3.45 -0.05
C VAL A 17 -0.92 4.95 0.17
N LYS A 18 -0.44 5.63 -0.88
CA LYS A 18 -0.31 7.09 -0.89
C LYS A 18 -1.55 7.74 -1.52
N ASP A 19 -1.97 7.18 -2.65
CA ASP A 19 -3.03 7.71 -3.49
C ASP A 19 -3.93 6.58 -4.01
N LYS A 20 -5.02 6.92 -4.73
CA LYS A 20 -6.07 5.98 -5.17
C LYS A 20 -5.54 4.80 -5.99
N ASN A 21 -4.42 4.96 -6.69
CA ASN A 21 -3.83 3.90 -7.51
C ASN A 21 -2.32 3.70 -7.27
N ILE A 22 -1.70 4.48 -6.37
CA ILE A 22 -0.25 4.54 -6.22
C ILE A 22 0.13 4.36 -4.74
N CYS A 23 1.11 3.51 -4.50
CA CYS A 23 1.76 3.32 -3.21
C CYS A 23 2.94 4.28 -3.03
N GLU A 24 3.36 4.51 -1.79
CA GLU A 24 4.53 5.33 -1.45
C GLU A 24 5.82 4.87 -2.14
N CYS A 25 5.96 3.57 -2.39
CA CYS A 25 7.09 3.00 -3.12
C CYS A 25 7.04 3.18 -4.65
N GLY A 26 5.97 3.80 -5.19
CA GLY A 26 5.69 3.91 -6.62
C GLY A 26 4.95 2.70 -7.21
N PHE A 27 4.60 1.70 -6.40
CA PHE A 27 3.87 0.52 -6.85
C PHE A 27 2.42 0.88 -7.19
N LYS A 28 1.96 0.52 -8.39
CA LYS A 28 0.56 0.65 -8.77
C LYS A 28 -0.19 -0.62 -8.40
N TYR A 29 -0.92 -0.59 -7.29
CA TYR A 29 -1.70 -1.74 -6.83
C TYR A 29 -3.03 -1.91 -7.56
N ASN A 30 -3.45 -0.89 -8.32
CA ASN A 30 -4.62 -0.97 -9.18
C ASN A 30 -4.20 -0.67 -10.62
N GLY A 31 -4.30 -1.67 -11.48
CA GLY A 31 -4.10 -1.55 -12.93
C GLY A 31 -5.33 -1.03 -13.66
N PHE A 32 -6.49 -0.97 -13.00
CA PHE A 32 -7.73 -0.48 -13.58
C PHE A 32 -7.89 1.03 -13.36
N ALA A 33 -8.32 1.74 -14.39
CA ALA A 33 -8.60 3.19 -14.34
C ALA A 33 -9.71 3.55 -13.34
N THR A 34 -10.55 2.58 -12.97
CA THR A 34 -11.72 2.78 -12.12
C THR A 34 -11.47 2.22 -10.72
N PHE A 35 -11.15 3.09 -9.78
CA PHE A 35 -11.06 2.76 -8.36
C PHE A 35 -12.47 2.49 -7.81
N ILE A 36 -12.81 1.22 -7.54
CA ILE A 36 -14.15 0.84 -7.07
C ILE A 36 -14.17 0.62 -5.55
N MET A 37 -15.35 0.65 -4.93
CA MET A 37 -15.51 0.41 -3.48
C MET A 37 -14.88 -0.91 -3.00
N ARG A 38 -14.76 -1.92 -3.88
CA ARG A 38 -14.09 -3.19 -3.55
C ARG A 38 -12.59 -3.05 -3.35
N ASP A 39 -11.95 -2.06 -3.97
CA ASP A 39 -10.52 -1.81 -3.77
C ASP A 39 -10.25 -1.14 -2.43
N PHE A 40 -11.15 -0.28 -1.95
CA PHE A 40 -11.09 0.21 -0.56
C PHE A 40 -11.12 -0.94 0.46
N LYS A 41 -11.88 -2.02 0.21
CA LYS A 41 -11.87 -3.21 1.08
C LYS A 41 -10.52 -3.93 1.13
N LYS A 42 -9.67 -3.76 0.11
CA LYS A 42 -8.31 -4.33 0.09
C LYS A 42 -7.32 -3.47 0.89
N ILE A 43 -7.64 -2.20 1.12
CA ILE A 43 -6.83 -1.30 1.93
C ILE A 43 -7.07 -1.61 3.40
N GLN A 44 -6.00 -1.97 4.11
CA GLN A 44 -6.01 -2.26 5.53
C GLN A 44 -5.11 -1.28 6.25
N PHE A 45 -5.62 -0.68 7.32
CA PHE A 45 -4.79 0.13 8.21
C PHE A 45 -3.95 -0.77 9.08
N LYS A 46 -2.63 -0.71 8.88
CA LYS A 46 -1.67 -1.58 9.55
C LYS A 46 -0.58 -0.75 10.21
N HIS A 47 -0.01 -1.31 11.27
CA HIS A 47 1.06 -0.62 12.00
C HIS A 47 2.32 -0.59 11.13
N VAL A 48 3.15 0.45 11.27
CA VAL A 48 4.42 0.58 10.51
C VAL A 48 5.31 -0.66 10.58
N LYS A 49 5.28 -1.39 11.69
CA LYS A 49 6.03 -2.64 11.90
C LYS A 49 5.57 -3.78 10.96
N GLU A 50 4.30 -3.81 10.57
CA GLU A 50 3.70 -4.82 9.67
C GLU A 50 3.93 -4.53 8.18
N ILE A 51 4.53 -3.39 7.83
CA ILE A 51 4.83 -3.05 6.43
C ILE A 51 6.02 -3.89 5.99
N THR A 52 5.89 -4.68 4.94
CA THR A 52 6.97 -5.55 4.45
C THR A 52 7.70 -4.97 3.24
N CYS A 53 7.16 -3.95 2.58
CA CYS A 53 7.87 -3.27 1.50
C CYS A 53 9.04 -2.43 2.03
N PRO A 54 10.29 -2.68 1.60
CA PRO A 54 11.47 -1.96 2.07
C PRO A 54 11.46 -0.48 1.67
N LYS A 55 10.98 -0.16 0.45
CA LYS A 55 10.83 1.22 -0.02
C LYS A 55 9.84 2.01 0.85
N CYS A 56 8.67 1.43 1.12
CA CYS A 56 7.66 2.04 2.00
C CYS A 56 8.18 2.23 3.42
N LYS A 57 8.91 1.25 3.97
CA LYS A 57 9.57 1.36 5.28
C LYS A 57 10.60 2.49 5.34
N SER A 58 11.33 2.71 4.24
CA SER A 58 12.34 3.76 4.17
C SER A 58 11.74 5.17 4.20
N VAL A 59 10.55 5.37 3.61
CA VAL A 59 9.84 6.65 3.66
C VAL A 59 9.38 6.99 5.07
N LEU A 60 9.00 5.98 5.86
CA LEU A 60 8.55 6.16 7.25
C LEU A 60 9.67 6.36 8.28
N LYS A 61 10.94 6.26 7.87
CA LYS A 61 12.10 6.47 8.74
C LYS A 61 12.63 7.91 8.73
N GLN A 62 11.98 8.84 8.02
CA GLN A 62 12.29 10.27 8.10
C GLN A 62 11.71 10.91 9.35
#